data_AF-A0A943ZW96-F1
#
_entry.id   AF-A0A943ZW96-F1
#
_cell.length_a   1.000
_cell.length_b   1.000
_cell.length_c   1.000
_cell.angle_alpha   90.00
_cell.angle_beta   90.00
_cell.angle_gamma   90.00
#
_symmetry.space_group_name_H-M   'P 1'
#
loop_
_entity.id
_entity.type
_entity.pdbx_description
1 polymer ?
#
loop_
_entity_poly.entity_id
_entity_poly.type
_entity_poly.pdbx_seq_one_letter_code
_entity_poly.pdbx_strand_id
1 'polypeptide(L)'
;MDGRVSPCDQWLDKATAGIRFGPDRRAVSEELAAHLEDKAADLQRIFPDMTEEEAWERATSEMGDPAEIGKALAKIHRPWLGYLWRASKWGAATLVVLLMAINLFLNDHLQSYGHPLWGRESTVYGRMEGEKIQMGGYTFQIVGAACLDYPQDLREGRDRVQVSFRVFTPRFWERINEGALQSALTMTGPGDWSWGMDRALMEHAPETMSNRMICGLQRAEWGLFHDTYAAYGDMEWSEGELICLKFHFGKGSFTLTVDNLERVVME
;
A
#
# COMPACT_ATOMS: atom_id res chain seq x y z
N MET A 1 17.72 -29.05 -44.93
CA MET A 1 16.42 -28.46 -45.28
C MET A 1 16.72 -27.27 -46.18
N ASP A 2 16.42 -27.42 -47.46
CA ASP A 2 16.63 -26.38 -48.47
C ASP A 2 15.76 -25.17 -48.09
N GLY A 3 16.34 -23.97 -48.05
CA GLY A 3 15.73 -22.74 -47.50
C GLY A 3 14.59 -22.16 -48.35
N ARG A 4 13.82 -23.02 -49.03
CA ARG A 4 12.66 -22.66 -49.82
C ARG A 4 11.43 -22.63 -48.92
N VAL A 5 10.82 -21.46 -48.79
CA VAL A 5 9.55 -21.23 -48.09
C VAL A 5 8.49 -22.16 -48.69
N SER A 6 7.82 -22.97 -47.86
CA SER A 6 6.83 -23.93 -48.37
C SER A 6 5.68 -23.20 -49.07
N PRO A 7 5.02 -23.80 -50.09
CA PRO A 7 3.86 -23.18 -50.73
C PRO A 7 2.75 -22.81 -49.74
N CYS A 8 2.60 -23.59 -48.65
CA CYS A 8 1.68 -23.31 -47.55
C CYS A 8 2.05 -22.02 -46.81
N ASP A 9 3.31 -21.87 -46.42
CA ASP A 9 3.78 -20.65 -45.73
C ASP A 9 3.57 -19.41 -46.60
N GLN A 10 3.79 -19.50 -47.92
CA GLN A 10 3.54 -18.41 -48.85
C GLN A 10 2.05 -18.05 -48.95
N TRP A 11 1.16 -19.05 -48.86
CA TRP A 11 -0.29 -18.83 -48.83
C TRP A 11 -0.72 -18.15 -47.54
N LEU A 12 -0.25 -18.63 -46.37
CA LEU A 12 -0.54 -18.06 -45.06
C LEU A 12 -0.02 -16.63 -44.93
N ASP A 13 1.19 -16.36 -45.43
CA ASP A 13 1.75 -15.01 -45.44
C ASP A 13 0.90 -14.06 -46.28
N LYS A 14 0.44 -14.48 -47.46
CA LYS A 14 -0.46 -13.66 -48.30
C LYS A 14 -1.83 -13.46 -47.64
N ALA A 15 -2.40 -14.52 -47.05
CA ALA A 15 -3.69 -14.48 -46.39
C ALA A 15 -3.68 -13.56 -45.16
N THR A 16 -2.56 -13.42 -44.46
CA THR A 16 -2.48 -12.61 -43.24
C THR A 16 -1.78 -11.26 -43.42
N ALA A 17 -1.17 -10.98 -44.57
CA ALA A 17 -0.42 -9.74 -44.85
C ALA A 17 -1.22 -8.45 -44.61
N GLY A 18 -2.55 -8.51 -44.74
CA GLY A 18 -3.44 -7.38 -44.49
C GLY A 18 -3.56 -6.97 -43.00
N ILE A 19 -3.21 -7.85 -42.07
CA ILE A 19 -3.32 -7.61 -40.63
C ILE A 19 -2.07 -6.86 -40.15
N ARG A 20 -2.25 -5.56 -39.84
CA ARG A 20 -1.14 -4.67 -39.43
C ARG A 20 -0.65 -4.91 -38.01
N PHE A 21 -1.53 -5.37 -37.11
CA PHE A 21 -1.15 -5.62 -35.73
C PHE A 21 -0.51 -7.00 -35.61
N GLY A 22 0.81 -7.02 -35.39
CA GLY A 22 1.62 -8.25 -35.41
C GLY A 22 1.09 -9.41 -34.54
N PRO A 23 0.65 -9.18 -33.29
CA PRO A 23 0.08 -10.25 -32.46
C PRO A 23 -1.17 -10.89 -33.09
N ASP A 24 -2.08 -10.09 -33.63
CA ASP A 24 -3.28 -10.60 -34.32
C ASP A 24 -2.89 -11.34 -35.61
N ARG A 25 -1.94 -10.79 -36.39
CA ARG A 25 -1.46 -11.43 -37.63
C ARG A 25 -0.94 -12.83 -37.34
N ARG A 26 -0.16 -12.97 -36.27
CA ARG A 26 0.39 -14.26 -35.85
C ARG A 26 -0.71 -15.22 -35.39
N ALA A 27 -1.62 -14.77 -34.53
CA ALA A 27 -2.71 -15.61 -34.04
C ALA A 27 -3.60 -16.13 -35.19
N VAL A 28 -3.96 -15.26 -36.14
CA VAL A 28 -4.75 -15.66 -37.32
C VAL A 28 -3.96 -16.58 -38.24
N SER A 29 -2.64 -16.37 -38.40
CA SER A 29 -1.79 -17.28 -39.17
C SER A 29 -1.73 -18.67 -38.55
N GLU A 30 -1.61 -18.77 -37.22
CA GLU A 30 -1.60 -20.04 -36.50
C GLU A 30 -2.96 -20.76 -36.63
N GLU A 31 -4.08 -20.03 -36.53
CA GLU A 31 -5.42 -20.60 -36.70
C GLU A 31 -5.70 -21.09 -38.14
N LEU A 32 -5.26 -20.33 -39.14
CA LEU A 32 -5.39 -20.73 -40.55
C LEU A 32 -4.51 -21.94 -40.88
N ALA A 33 -3.30 -21.99 -40.33
CA ALA A 33 -2.41 -23.15 -40.49
C ALA A 33 -3.06 -24.42 -39.94
N ALA A 34 -3.60 -24.36 -38.72
CA ALA A 34 -4.30 -25.48 -38.10
C ALA A 34 -5.52 -25.94 -38.92
N HIS A 35 -6.32 -25.01 -39.45
CA HIS A 35 -7.46 -25.36 -40.31
C HIS A 35 -7.04 -26.06 -41.61
N LEU A 36 -5.93 -25.64 -42.21
CA LEU A 36 -5.43 -26.28 -43.42
C LEU A 36 -4.80 -27.65 -43.12
N GLU A 37 -4.11 -27.80 -41.99
CA GLU A 37 -3.60 -29.08 -41.50
C GLU A 37 -4.75 -30.10 -41.33
N ASP A 38 -5.84 -29.69 -40.67
CA ASP A 38 -7.02 -30.54 -40.49
C ASP A 38 -7.63 -30.96 -41.83
N LYS A 39 -7.76 -30.02 -42.77
CA LYS A 39 -8.26 -30.30 -44.14
C LYS A 39 -7.35 -31.25 -44.91
N ALA A 40 -6.04 -31.03 -44.86
CA ALA A 40 -5.07 -31.88 -45.53
C ALA A 40 -5.10 -33.30 -44.96
N ALA A 41 -5.17 -33.45 -43.64
CA ALA A 41 -5.29 -34.74 -42.97
C ALA A 41 -6.58 -35.48 -43.35
N ASP A 42 -7.71 -34.76 -43.45
CA ASP A 42 -8.98 -35.33 -43.91
C ASP A 42 -8.92 -35.82 -45.36
N LEU A 43 -8.27 -35.06 -46.25
CA LEU A 43 -8.09 -35.46 -47.65
C LEU A 43 -7.24 -36.73 -47.77
N GLN A 44 -6.14 -36.83 -47.02
CA GLN A 44 -5.31 -38.04 -46.99
C GLN A 44 -6.05 -39.25 -46.43
N ARG A 45 -6.95 -39.03 -45.46
CA ARG A 45 -7.78 -40.10 -44.90
C ARG A 45 -8.80 -40.64 -45.91
N ILE A 46 -9.38 -39.76 -46.74
CA ILE A 46 -10.35 -40.14 -47.77
C ILE A 46 -9.66 -40.75 -49.00
N PHE A 47 -8.47 -40.26 -49.34
CA PHE A 47 -7.67 -40.70 -50.49
C PHE A 47 -6.27 -41.15 -50.03
N PRO A 48 -6.10 -42.43 -49.62
CA PRO A 48 -4.85 -42.92 -49.05
C PRO A 48 -3.64 -42.84 -49.98
N ASP A 49 -3.87 -42.79 -51.30
CA ASP A 49 -2.83 -42.69 -52.31
C ASP A 49 -2.37 -41.23 -52.55
N MET A 50 -2.99 -40.25 -51.89
CA MET A 50 -2.68 -38.82 -52.05
C MET A 50 -1.44 -38.43 -51.23
N THR A 51 -0.49 -37.77 -51.87
CA THR A 51 0.71 -37.26 -51.18
C THR A 51 0.37 -36.08 -50.29
N GLU A 52 1.24 -35.79 -49.31
CA GLU A 52 1.07 -34.63 -48.40
C GLU A 52 1.06 -33.30 -49.15
N GLU A 53 1.93 -33.12 -50.15
CA GLU A 53 1.97 -31.91 -50.98
C GLU A 53 0.67 -31.72 -51.78
N GLU A 54 0.13 -32.78 -52.38
CA GLU A 54 -1.14 -32.75 -53.10
C GLU A 54 -2.33 -32.45 -52.18
N ALA A 55 -2.32 -33.01 -50.97
CA ALA A 55 -3.36 -32.75 -49.97
C ALA A 55 -3.35 -31.28 -49.55
N TRP A 56 -2.17 -30.68 -49.36
CA TRP A 56 -2.01 -29.26 -49.05
C TRP A 56 -2.40 -28.34 -50.20
N GLU A 57 -1.98 -28.66 -51.42
CA GLU A 57 -2.37 -27.90 -52.62
C GLU A 57 -3.89 -27.89 -52.78
N ARG A 58 -4.53 -29.04 -52.52
CA ARG A 58 -5.98 -29.17 -52.59
C ARG A 58 -6.69 -28.45 -51.44
N ALA A 59 -6.16 -28.54 -50.21
CA ALA A 59 -6.70 -27.82 -49.05
C ALA A 59 -6.64 -26.29 -49.21
N THR A 60 -5.52 -25.77 -49.72
CA THR A 60 -5.36 -24.33 -50.01
C THR A 60 -6.19 -23.87 -51.20
N SER A 61 -6.33 -24.69 -52.24
CA SER A 61 -7.22 -24.43 -53.38
C SER A 61 -8.69 -24.32 -52.97
N GLU A 62 -9.15 -25.21 -52.07
CA GLU A 62 -10.51 -25.15 -51.50
C GLU A 62 -10.76 -23.89 -50.67
N MET A 63 -9.72 -23.35 -50.01
CA MET A 63 -9.83 -22.12 -49.24
C MET A 63 -9.98 -20.87 -50.13
N GLY A 64 -9.56 -20.96 -51.39
CA GLY A 64 -9.69 -19.87 -52.37
C GLY A 64 -8.49 -18.92 -52.41
N ASP A 65 -8.70 -17.73 -52.97
CA ASP A 65 -7.63 -16.75 -53.17
C ASP A 65 -7.16 -16.14 -51.83
N PRO A 66 -5.89 -16.35 -51.42
CA PRO A 66 -5.36 -15.78 -50.18
C PRO A 66 -5.40 -14.25 -50.18
N ALA A 67 -5.34 -13.59 -51.34
CA ALA A 67 -5.42 -12.13 -51.41
C ALA A 67 -6.81 -11.60 -51.03
N GLU A 68 -7.87 -12.29 -51.41
CA GLU A 68 -9.25 -11.93 -51.04
C GLU A 68 -9.51 -12.16 -49.56
N ILE A 69 -9.03 -13.29 -49.01
CA ILE A 69 -9.05 -13.57 -47.57
C ILE A 69 -8.32 -12.47 -46.80
N GLY A 70 -7.12 -12.09 -47.25
CA GLY A 70 -6.33 -11.04 -46.62
C GLY A 70 -7.01 -9.66 -46.64
N LYS A 71 -7.73 -9.31 -47.71
CA LYS A 71 -8.55 -8.08 -47.75
C LYS A 71 -9.70 -8.13 -46.75
N ALA A 72 -10.38 -9.28 -46.63
CA ALA A 72 -11.47 -9.46 -45.67
C ALA A 72 -10.97 -9.36 -44.22
N LEU A 73 -9.87 -10.03 -43.89
CA LEU A 73 -9.22 -9.96 -42.57
C LEU A 73 -8.74 -8.54 -42.24
N ALA A 74 -8.14 -7.84 -43.20
CA ALA A 74 -7.71 -6.45 -43.03
C ALA A 74 -8.88 -5.50 -42.67
N LYS A 75 -10.10 -5.77 -43.15
CA LYS A 75 -11.28 -4.95 -42.88
C LYS A 75 -11.78 -5.13 -41.44
N ILE A 76 -11.64 -6.34 -40.90
CA ILE A 76 -12.10 -6.68 -39.55
C ILE A 76 -11.08 -6.20 -38.51
N HIS A 77 -9.78 -6.36 -38.79
CA HIS A 77 -8.72 -6.01 -37.84
C HIS A 77 -8.42 -4.50 -37.80
N ARG A 78 -8.76 -3.86 -36.68
CA ARG A 78 -8.39 -2.47 -36.38
C ARG A 78 -7.14 -2.43 -35.49
N PRO A 79 -5.96 -2.10 -36.03
CA PRO A 79 -4.70 -2.22 -35.29
C PRO A 79 -4.63 -1.30 -34.05
N TRP A 80 -5.31 -0.16 -34.08
CA TRP A 80 -5.27 0.82 -32.99
C TRP A 80 -5.85 0.31 -31.67
N LEU A 81 -6.81 -0.62 -31.69
CA LEU A 81 -7.38 -1.21 -30.47
C LEU A 81 -6.34 -2.04 -29.72
N GLY A 82 -5.55 -2.84 -30.45
CA GLY A 82 -4.46 -3.64 -29.89
C GLY A 82 -3.34 -2.78 -29.30
N TYR A 83 -2.98 -1.68 -29.98
CA TYR A 83 -2.01 -0.72 -29.45
C TYR A 83 -2.53 0.03 -28.22
N LEU A 84 -3.80 0.43 -28.22
CA LEU A 84 -4.42 1.11 -27.07
C LEU A 84 -4.44 0.21 -25.83
N TRP A 85 -4.80 -1.06 -25.99
CA TRP A 85 -4.77 -2.05 -24.92
C TRP A 85 -3.36 -2.29 -24.37
N ARG A 86 -2.34 -2.33 -25.24
CA ARG A 86 -0.95 -2.42 -24.78
C ARG A 86 -0.52 -1.15 -24.04
N ALA A 87 -0.87 0.02 -24.55
CA ALA A 87 -0.56 1.29 -23.91
C ALA A 87 -1.22 1.41 -22.53
N SER A 88 -2.47 0.95 -22.36
CA SER A 88 -3.14 0.96 -21.05
C SER A 88 -2.45 0.06 -20.03
N LYS A 89 -1.95 -1.11 -20.43
CA LYS A 89 -1.15 -1.99 -19.56
C LYS A 89 0.13 -1.33 -19.09
N TRP A 90 0.87 -0.70 -20.01
CA TRP A 90 2.09 0.02 -19.66
C TRP A 90 1.79 1.23 -18.78
N GLY A 91 0.74 2.00 -19.08
CA GLY A 91 0.30 3.12 -18.25
C GLY A 91 -0.06 2.69 -16.83
N ALA A 92 -0.80 1.59 -16.67
CA ALA A 92 -1.13 1.02 -15.36
C ALA A 92 0.12 0.57 -14.60
N ALA A 93 1.04 -0.14 -15.27
CA ALA A 93 2.30 -0.56 -14.65
C ALA A 93 3.16 0.64 -14.21
N THR A 94 3.30 1.66 -15.08
CA THR A 94 4.02 2.90 -14.75
C THR A 94 3.36 3.63 -13.58
N LEU A 95 2.03 3.67 -13.51
CA LEU A 95 1.31 4.27 -12.39
C LEU A 95 1.62 3.56 -11.06
N VAL A 96 1.61 2.23 -11.06
CA VAL A 96 1.95 1.44 -9.86
C VAL A 96 3.39 1.71 -9.42
N VAL A 97 4.35 1.70 -10.34
CA VAL A 97 5.75 2.01 -10.03
C VAL A 97 5.91 3.44 -9.50
N LEU A 98 5.21 4.41 -10.10
CA LEU A 98 5.25 5.79 -9.67
C LEU A 98 4.69 5.95 -8.25
N LEU A 99 3.55 5.33 -7.94
CA LEU A 99 2.97 5.36 -6.59
C LEU A 99 3.92 4.73 -5.57
N MET A 100 4.57 3.62 -5.92
CA MET A 100 5.56 2.98 -5.06
C MET A 100 6.79 3.86 -4.85
N ALA A 101 7.28 4.53 -5.90
CA ALA A 101 8.40 5.47 -5.80
C ALA A 101 8.04 6.70 -4.94
N ILE A 102 6.83 7.27 -5.10
CA ILE A 102 6.35 8.36 -4.26
C ILE A 102 6.32 7.93 -2.79
N ASN A 103 5.81 6.72 -2.51
CA ASN A 103 5.80 6.18 -1.16
C ASN A 103 7.21 6.00 -0.59
N LEU A 104 8.17 5.52 -1.38
CA LEU A 104 9.55 5.31 -0.93
C LEU A 104 10.34 6.62 -0.74
N PHE A 105 10.22 7.57 -1.68
CA PHE A 105 11.09 8.76 -1.73
C PHE A 105 10.49 9.99 -1.05
N LEU A 106 9.17 10.11 -0.96
CA LEU A 106 8.52 11.24 -0.28
C LEU A 106 8.02 10.87 1.13
N ASN A 107 8.37 9.71 1.70
CA ASN A 107 7.92 9.29 3.03
C ASN A 107 8.30 10.29 4.15
N ASP A 108 9.39 11.05 4.01
CA ASP A 108 9.77 12.11 4.97
C ASP A 108 8.89 13.37 4.88
N HIS A 109 8.09 13.52 3.81
CA HIS A 109 7.22 14.69 3.58
C HIS A 109 5.73 14.35 3.37
N LEU A 110 5.39 13.12 3.00
CA LEU A 110 4.03 12.60 2.92
C LEU A 110 3.68 11.86 4.22
N GLN A 111 3.34 12.62 5.26
CA GLN A 111 2.75 12.11 6.51
C GLN A 111 1.36 11.44 6.36
N SER A 112 0.95 11.05 5.16
CA SER A 112 -0.45 10.75 4.86
C SER A 112 -0.58 9.46 4.06
N TYR A 113 -0.25 8.31 4.65
CA TYR A 113 -0.87 7.00 4.36
C TYR A 113 -0.57 5.99 5.49
N GLY A 114 -0.81 6.39 6.74
CA GLY A 114 -1.23 5.52 7.86
C GLY A 114 -0.30 4.41 8.36
N HIS A 115 0.73 4.00 7.63
CA HIS A 115 1.66 2.94 8.04
C HIS A 115 3.07 3.37 7.67
N PRO A 116 3.83 3.99 8.59
CA PRO A 116 5.27 3.98 8.41
C PRO A 116 5.70 2.51 8.42
N LEU A 117 6.36 2.05 7.33
CA LEU A 117 7.05 0.75 7.30
C LEU A 117 8.03 0.60 8.48
N TRP A 118 8.41 1.73 9.10
CA TRP A 118 9.27 1.84 10.25
C TRP A 118 8.68 2.88 11.22
N GLY A 119 7.89 2.42 12.19
CA GLY A 119 7.34 3.23 13.28
C GLY A 119 6.71 2.34 14.34
N ARG A 120 6.88 2.68 15.62
CA ARG A 120 6.31 1.92 16.75
C ARG A 120 4.87 2.39 16.95
N GLU A 121 3.92 1.59 16.46
CA GLU A 121 2.49 1.78 16.74
C GLU A 121 2.23 1.44 18.21
N SER A 122 1.44 2.26 18.88
CA SER A 122 1.07 2.06 20.29
C SER A 122 -0.42 1.77 20.37
N THR A 123 -0.81 0.66 20.99
CA THR A 123 -2.22 0.35 21.27
C THR A 123 -2.77 1.36 22.28
N VAL A 124 -3.99 1.84 22.06
CA VAL A 124 -4.69 2.68 23.04
C VAL A 124 -5.23 1.79 24.17
N TYR A 125 -4.62 1.88 25.34
CA TYR A 125 -5.09 1.21 26.55
C TYR A 125 -5.98 2.14 27.38
N GLY A 126 -6.82 1.58 28.25
CA GLY A 126 -7.60 2.39 29.20
C GLY A 126 -8.67 3.25 28.54
N ARG A 127 -9.40 2.73 27.54
CA ARG A 127 -10.29 3.55 26.70
C ARG A 127 -11.32 4.30 27.55
N MET A 128 -11.34 5.62 27.37
CA MET A 128 -12.22 6.51 28.11
C MET A 128 -12.64 7.69 27.22
N GLU A 129 -13.74 8.35 27.55
CA GLU A 129 -14.10 9.61 26.91
C GLU A 129 -13.85 10.75 27.89
N GLY A 130 -12.65 11.32 27.82
CA GLY A 130 -12.26 12.44 28.67
C GLY A 130 -12.65 13.80 28.09
N GLU A 131 -12.14 14.84 28.73
CA GLU A 131 -12.41 16.24 28.40
C GLU A 131 -12.05 16.58 26.94
N LYS A 132 -12.88 17.44 26.33
CA LYS A 132 -12.68 17.99 24.98
C LYS A 132 -12.33 19.46 25.07
N ILE A 133 -11.19 19.84 24.50
CA ILE A 133 -10.77 21.25 24.42
C ILE A 133 -10.53 21.61 22.95
N GLN A 134 -11.08 22.73 22.51
CA GLN A 134 -10.89 23.24 21.17
C GLN A 134 -9.84 24.36 21.16
N MET A 135 -8.82 24.24 20.31
CA MET A 135 -7.79 25.26 20.14
C MET A 135 -7.31 25.31 18.69
N GLY A 136 -7.28 26.52 18.11
CA GLY A 136 -6.68 26.74 16.78
C GLY A 136 -7.36 25.97 15.64
N GLY A 137 -8.65 25.63 15.78
CA GLY A 137 -9.39 24.82 14.79
C GLY A 137 -9.25 23.30 14.99
N TYR A 138 -8.44 22.86 15.95
CA TYR A 138 -8.31 21.46 16.37
C TYR A 138 -9.14 21.21 17.63
N THR A 139 -9.66 20.00 17.78
CA THR A 139 -10.30 19.55 19.03
C THR A 139 -9.47 18.42 19.62
N PHE A 140 -8.97 18.63 20.83
CA PHE A 140 -8.20 17.66 21.59
C PHE A 140 -9.12 16.95 22.56
N GLN A 141 -9.05 15.62 22.62
CA GLN A 141 -9.85 14.81 23.51
C GLN A 141 -9.01 13.68 24.11
N ILE A 142 -9.08 13.44 25.42
CA ILE A 142 -8.51 12.20 25.98
C ILE A 142 -9.39 11.01 25.56
N VAL A 143 -8.77 10.00 24.98
CA VAL A 143 -9.46 8.79 24.49
C VAL A 143 -9.01 7.50 25.20
N GLY A 144 -7.94 7.56 25.99
CA GLY A 144 -7.52 6.45 26.83
C GLY A 144 -6.49 6.88 27.87
N ALA A 145 -6.48 6.23 29.02
CA ALA A 145 -5.45 6.39 30.02
C ALA A 145 -5.27 5.10 30.83
N ALA A 146 -4.05 4.57 30.85
CA ALA A 146 -3.75 3.32 31.53
C ALA A 146 -2.38 3.34 32.20
N CYS A 147 -2.28 2.62 33.32
CA CYS A 147 -1.02 2.18 33.90
C CYS A 147 -0.76 0.76 33.39
N LEU A 148 0.31 0.60 32.61
CA LEU A 148 0.73 -0.67 32.03
C LEU A 148 1.72 -1.32 32.99
N ASP A 149 1.26 -2.38 33.66
CA ASP A 149 2.05 -3.14 34.62
C ASP A 149 2.76 -4.27 33.86
N TYR A 150 4.08 -4.19 33.76
CA TYR A 150 4.89 -5.22 33.09
C TYR A 150 5.39 -6.25 34.12
N PRO A 151 5.33 -7.56 33.82
CA PRO A 151 5.89 -8.60 34.68
C PRO A 151 7.37 -8.32 34.96
N GLN A 152 7.80 -8.46 36.22
CA GLN A 152 9.17 -8.18 36.65
C GLN A 152 10.22 -9.04 35.91
N ASP A 153 9.79 -10.15 35.30
CA ASP A 153 10.64 -11.05 34.50
C ASP A 153 10.85 -10.58 33.05
N LEU A 154 10.05 -9.63 32.56
CA LEU A 154 10.25 -9.03 31.23
C LEU A 154 11.37 -7.98 31.30
N ARG A 155 12.18 -7.93 30.24
CA ARG A 155 13.35 -7.02 30.05
C ARG A 155 13.04 -5.52 30.27
N GLU A 156 11.77 -5.14 30.34
CA GLU A 156 11.25 -3.78 30.48
C GLU A 156 10.43 -3.53 31.77
N GLY A 157 10.56 -4.37 32.82
CA GLY A 157 9.72 -4.44 34.04
C GLY A 157 9.62 -3.22 34.99
N ARG A 158 9.34 -2.03 34.45
CA ARG A 158 8.79 -0.90 35.20
C ARG A 158 7.40 -0.57 34.67
N ASP A 159 6.52 -0.20 35.59
CA ASP A 159 5.20 0.30 35.25
C ASP A 159 5.32 1.51 34.33
N ARG A 160 4.47 1.55 33.31
CA ARG A 160 4.44 2.63 32.32
C ARG A 160 3.06 3.24 32.31
N VAL A 161 3.01 4.54 32.55
CA VAL A 161 1.78 5.27 32.30
C VAL A 161 1.70 5.65 30.83
N GLN A 162 0.54 5.39 30.24
CA GLN A 162 0.15 5.81 28.91
C GLN A 162 -1.10 6.68 28.99
N VAL A 163 -1.06 7.88 28.41
CA VAL A 163 -2.23 8.73 28.20
C VAL A 163 -2.39 8.98 26.70
N SER A 164 -3.50 8.49 26.16
CA SER A 164 -3.85 8.60 24.76
C SER A 164 -4.85 9.75 24.55
N PHE A 165 -4.51 10.66 23.64
CA PHE A 165 -5.38 11.77 23.24
C PHE A 165 -5.55 11.82 21.73
N ARG A 166 -6.73 12.22 21.30
CA ARG A 166 -7.15 12.36 19.92
C ARG A 166 -7.21 13.83 19.54
N VAL A 167 -6.66 14.15 18.38
CA VAL A 167 -6.69 15.48 17.76
C VAL A 167 -7.59 15.41 16.54
N PHE A 168 -8.75 16.08 16.59
CA PHE A 168 -9.70 16.17 15.49
C PHE A 168 -9.53 17.47 14.71
N THR A 169 -9.63 17.39 13.38
CA THR A 169 -9.64 18.52 12.46
C THR A 169 -10.70 18.32 11.37
N PRO A 170 -11.58 19.31 11.09
CA PRO A 170 -12.53 19.21 9.99
C PRO A 170 -11.83 19.30 8.61
N ARG A 171 -10.63 19.90 8.56
CA ARG A 171 -9.80 19.99 7.37
C ARG A 171 -8.87 18.78 7.35
N PHE A 172 -9.36 17.65 6.85
CA PHE A 172 -8.61 16.38 6.87
C PHE A 172 -7.23 16.45 6.15
N TRP A 173 -7.04 17.43 5.27
CA TRP A 173 -5.77 17.70 4.58
C TRP A 173 -4.78 18.54 5.41
N GLU A 174 -5.24 19.24 6.45
CA GLU A 174 -4.40 20.02 7.39
C GLU A 174 -4.19 19.21 8.68
N ARG A 175 -3.06 18.50 8.77
CA ARG A 175 -2.69 17.72 9.96
C ARG A 175 -1.81 18.51 10.91
N ILE A 176 -1.94 18.21 12.20
CA ILE A 176 -1.02 18.72 13.20
C ILE A 176 0.35 18.10 12.98
N ASN A 177 1.39 18.93 12.91
CA ASN A 177 2.76 18.45 12.76
C ASN A 177 3.17 17.72 14.06
N GLU A 178 3.54 16.45 13.95
CA GLU A 178 3.93 15.63 15.11
C GLU A 178 5.10 16.23 15.90
N GLY A 179 6.11 16.80 15.23
CA GLY A 179 7.23 17.47 15.90
C GLY A 179 6.81 18.74 16.65
N ALA A 180 5.85 19.49 16.10
CA ALA A 180 5.25 20.62 16.81
C ALA A 180 4.43 20.17 18.02
N LEU A 181 3.74 19.03 17.93
CA LEU A 181 3.00 18.42 19.03
C LEU A 181 3.94 17.92 20.14
N GLN A 182 5.03 17.25 19.77
CA GLN A 182 6.10 16.83 20.67
C GLN A 182 6.71 18.04 21.41
N SER A 183 7.01 19.12 20.68
CA SER A 183 7.55 20.38 21.23
C SER A 183 6.59 21.10 22.17
N ALA A 184 5.28 20.95 21.95
CA ALA A 184 4.25 21.65 22.72
C ALA A 184 3.77 20.86 23.94
N LEU A 185 3.95 19.54 23.97
CA LEU A 185 3.36 18.68 24.97
C LEU A 185 4.32 18.40 26.13
N THR A 186 3.85 18.67 27.33
CA THR A 186 4.49 18.30 28.58
C THR A 186 3.52 17.46 29.41
N MET A 187 3.92 16.25 29.78
CA MET A 187 3.15 15.41 30.70
C MET A 187 3.66 15.66 32.12
N THR A 188 2.76 15.97 33.04
CA THR A 188 3.09 16.19 34.45
C THR A 188 2.29 15.23 35.32
N GLY A 189 2.97 14.66 36.31
CA GLY A 189 2.38 13.77 37.30
C GLY A 189 2.52 14.33 38.73
N PRO A 190 2.20 13.50 39.73
CA PRO A 190 2.44 13.78 41.14
C PRO A 190 3.92 14.03 41.46
N GLY A 191 4.20 14.80 42.51
CA GLY A 191 5.56 14.96 43.04
C GLY A 191 6.52 15.81 42.18
N ASP A 192 6.05 16.95 41.66
CA ASP A 192 6.82 17.93 40.86
C ASP A 192 7.42 17.39 39.55
N TRP A 193 7.04 16.19 39.11
CA TRP A 193 7.55 15.64 37.87
C TRP A 193 6.88 16.28 36.64
N SER A 194 7.73 16.63 35.67
CA SER A 194 7.38 17.09 34.33
C SER A 194 8.27 16.46 33.25
N TRP A 195 7.69 15.81 32.23
CA TRP A 195 8.40 15.35 31.02
C TRP A 195 7.93 16.09 29.78
N GLY A 196 8.85 16.78 29.10
CA GLY A 196 8.64 17.30 27.76
C GLY A 196 8.69 16.15 26.75
N MET A 197 7.72 16.10 25.85
CA MET A 197 7.65 15.06 24.83
C MET A 197 8.57 15.31 23.62
N ASP A 198 9.29 16.44 23.63
CA ASP A 198 10.32 16.84 22.67
C ASP A 198 11.70 16.22 22.96
N ARG A 199 11.92 15.84 24.21
CA ARG A 199 13.17 15.25 24.70
C ARG A 199 12.90 13.82 25.13
N ALA A 200 13.08 12.89 24.22
CA ALA A 200 13.15 11.48 24.59
C ALA A 200 14.32 11.29 25.57
N LEU A 201 14.00 11.17 26.86
CA LEU A 201 15.00 10.89 27.88
C LEU A 201 15.49 9.46 27.66
N MET A 202 16.79 9.33 27.38
CA MET A 202 17.45 8.04 27.27
C MET A 202 18.04 7.66 28.62
N GLU A 203 17.52 6.61 29.23
CA GLU A 203 18.22 5.94 30.32
C GLU A 203 19.23 4.98 29.73
N HIS A 204 20.48 5.06 30.18
CA HIS A 204 21.45 4.02 29.91
C HIS A 204 21.26 2.94 30.98
N ALA A 205 20.79 1.76 30.58
CA ALA A 205 20.69 0.61 31.46
C ALA A 205 22.02 -0.18 31.37
N PRO A 206 22.93 -0.04 32.36
CA PRO A 206 24.25 -0.66 32.29
C PRO A 206 24.18 -2.20 32.28
N GLU A 207 23.10 -2.77 32.84
CA GLU A 207 22.88 -4.21 32.91
C GLU A 207 22.50 -4.85 31.56
N THR A 208 21.90 -4.08 30.66
CA THR A 208 21.38 -4.59 29.37
C THR A 208 22.11 -4.02 28.14
N MET A 209 23.10 -3.15 28.36
CA MET A 209 23.83 -2.42 27.30
C MET A 209 22.90 -1.79 26.25
N SER A 210 21.74 -1.30 26.70
CA SER A 210 20.73 -0.71 25.82
C SER A 210 20.34 0.69 26.29
N ASN A 211 20.03 1.57 25.34
CA ASN A 211 19.44 2.87 25.63
C ASN A 211 17.92 2.74 25.57
N ARG A 212 17.23 3.02 26.68
CA ARG A 212 15.77 2.94 26.77
C ARG A 212 15.17 4.34 26.78
N MET A 213 14.10 4.54 26.01
CA MET A 213 13.31 5.77 26.06
C MET A 213 12.33 5.70 27.25
N ILE A 214 12.55 6.57 28.23
CA ILE A 214 11.74 6.66 29.46
C ILE A 214 10.41 7.36 29.17
N CYS A 215 10.41 8.33 28.25
CA CYS A 215 9.22 9.08 27.86
C CYS A 215 9.19 9.32 26.35
N GLY A 216 8.00 9.57 25.82
CA GLY A 216 7.83 9.94 24.42
C GLY A 216 6.37 10.06 24.01
N LEU A 217 6.20 10.58 22.79
CA LEU A 217 4.91 10.64 22.11
C LEU A 217 4.98 9.75 20.87
N GLN A 218 4.01 8.86 20.73
CA GLN A 218 3.87 7.99 19.57
C GLN A 218 2.47 8.13 18.98
N ARG A 219 2.35 8.01 17.66
CA ARG A 219 1.04 7.92 17.01
C ARG A 219 0.49 6.50 17.19
N ALA A 220 -0.73 6.43 17.71
CA ALA A 220 -1.42 5.18 18.06
C ALA A 220 -2.40 4.76 16.98
N GLU A 221 -3.28 5.65 16.55
CA GLU A 221 -4.30 5.37 15.55
C GLU A 221 -4.48 6.57 14.62
N TRP A 222 -4.99 6.33 13.42
CA TRP A 222 -5.43 7.40 12.52
C TRP A 222 -6.83 7.13 11.97
N GLY A 223 -7.62 8.19 11.83
CA GLY A 223 -8.88 8.22 11.09
C GLY A 223 -9.01 9.47 10.23
N LEU A 224 -9.91 9.45 9.24
CA LEU A 224 -10.00 10.49 8.20
C LEU A 224 -9.97 11.94 8.73
N PHE A 225 -10.58 12.20 9.89
CA PHE A 225 -10.66 13.53 10.51
C PHE A 225 -9.91 13.64 11.85
N HIS A 226 -9.15 12.62 12.25
CA HIS A 226 -8.46 12.62 13.54
C HIS A 226 -7.18 11.79 13.56
N ASP A 227 -6.22 12.24 14.35
CA ASP A 227 -5.03 11.47 14.71
C ASP A 227 -5.09 11.18 16.22
N THR A 228 -4.80 9.95 16.64
CA THR A 228 -4.68 9.57 18.05
C THR A 228 -3.20 9.39 18.38
N TYR A 229 -2.76 10.02 19.46
CA TYR A 229 -1.40 9.93 19.97
C TYR A 229 -1.39 9.38 21.39
N ALA A 230 -0.42 8.52 21.69
CA ALA A 230 -0.15 7.99 23.01
C ALA A 230 1.10 8.68 23.57
N ALA A 231 0.92 9.51 24.59
CA ALA A 231 2.01 10.00 25.42
C ALA A 231 2.31 8.94 26.48
N TYR A 232 3.56 8.56 26.65
CA TYR A 232 3.94 7.56 27.64
C TYR A 232 5.13 8.00 28.47
N GLY A 233 5.25 7.38 29.62
CA GLY A 233 6.30 7.64 30.58
C GLY A 233 6.46 6.52 31.60
N ASP A 234 7.68 6.04 31.82
CA ASP A 234 7.98 4.96 32.77
C ASP A 234 7.96 5.52 34.20
N MET A 235 6.92 5.20 34.98
CA MET A 235 6.73 5.68 36.35
C MET A 235 6.01 4.66 37.23
N GLU A 236 6.27 4.74 38.53
CA GLU A 236 5.38 4.14 39.52
C GLU A 236 4.21 5.10 39.76
N TRP A 237 2.99 4.64 39.47
CA TRP A 237 1.76 5.40 39.69
C TRP A 237 0.92 4.78 40.80
N SER A 238 0.43 5.62 41.71
CA SER A 238 -0.48 5.20 42.79
C SER A 238 -1.93 5.56 42.46
N GLU A 239 -2.87 4.73 42.90
CA GLU A 239 -4.29 4.94 42.62
C GLU A 239 -4.81 6.29 43.17
N GLY A 240 -5.45 7.09 42.31
CA GLY A 240 -6.01 8.41 42.65
C GLY A 240 -5.09 9.60 42.35
N GLU A 241 -3.91 9.37 41.79
CA GLU A 241 -2.97 10.40 41.38
C GLU A 241 -3.32 11.02 40.01
N LEU A 242 -3.49 12.35 39.99
CA LEU A 242 -3.85 13.11 38.78
C LEU A 242 -2.68 13.20 37.80
N ILE A 243 -2.98 13.01 36.51
CA ILE A 243 -2.03 13.18 35.42
C ILE A 243 -2.54 14.26 34.48
N CYS A 244 -1.65 15.16 34.10
CA CYS A 244 -2.00 16.30 33.28
C CYS A 244 -1.17 16.34 32.01
N LEU A 245 -1.82 16.50 30.86
CA LEU A 245 -1.21 16.81 29.59
C LEU A 245 -1.29 18.32 29.36
N LYS A 246 -0.16 19.01 29.54
CA LYS A 246 -0.03 20.45 29.33
C LYS A 246 0.45 20.71 27.91
N PHE A 247 -0.36 21.42 27.14
CA PHE A 247 -0.04 21.81 25.77
C PHE A 247 0.31 23.30 25.75
N HIS A 248 1.45 23.65 25.15
CA HIS A 248 1.91 25.02 24.98
C HIS A 248 2.23 25.31 23.51
N PHE A 249 1.26 25.87 22.79
CA PHE A 249 1.39 26.25 21.38
C PHE A 249 1.59 27.76 21.23
N GLY A 250 2.85 28.21 21.18
CA GLY A 250 3.19 29.61 20.95
C GLY A 250 2.60 30.56 22.01
N LYS A 251 1.47 31.20 21.72
CA LYS A 251 0.76 32.13 22.63
C LYS A 251 -0.41 31.52 23.39
N GLY A 252 -0.81 30.28 23.09
CA GLY A 252 -1.92 29.62 23.77
C GLY A 252 -1.48 28.34 24.46
N SER A 253 -2.07 28.09 25.62
CA SER A 253 -1.83 26.88 26.40
C SER A 253 -3.13 26.36 26.98
N PHE A 254 -3.25 25.04 27.07
CA PHE A 254 -4.35 24.37 27.76
C PHE A 254 -3.83 23.12 28.45
N THR A 255 -4.63 22.57 29.35
CA THR A 255 -4.29 21.35 30.09
C THR A 255 -5.46 20.40 30.01
N LEU A 256 -5.18 19.15 29.68
CA LEU A 256 -6.15 18.05 29.77
C LEU A 256 -5.78 17.21 30.99
N THR A 257 -6.74 16.97 31.87
CA THR A 257 -6.51 16.23 33.12
C THR A 257 -7.15 14.85 33.05
N VAL A 258 -6.44 13.87 33.56
CA VAL A 258 -6.90 12.49 33.78
C VAL A 258 -6.90 12.24 35.29
N ASP A 259 -8.04 11.82 35.79
CA ASP A 259 -8.28 11.53 37.21
C ASP A 259 -8.33 10.03 37.53
N ASN A 260 -8.57 9.20 36.51
CA ASN A 260 -8.64 7.75 36.66
C ASN A 260 -7.84 7.06 35.55
N LEU A 261 -6.93 6.17 35.94
CA LEU A 261 -6.16 5.32 35.03
C LEU A 261 -6.60 3.87 35.21
N GLU A 262 -6.89 3.20 34.10
CA GLU A 262 -7.11 1.75 34.11
C GLU A 262 -5.77 1.03 34.30
N ARG A 263 -5.69 0.15 35.30
CA ARG A 263 -4.50 -0.71 35.47
C ARG A 263 -4.61 -1.90 34.52
N VAL A 264 -3.67 -2.00 33.59
CA VAL A 264 -3.62 -3.04 32.56
C VAL A 264 -2.36 -3.86 32.79
N VAL A 265 -2.55 -5.14 33.13
CA VAL A 265 -1.43 -6.08 33.23
C VAL A 265 -1.04 -6.52 31.82
N MET A 266 0.22 -6.31 31.48
CA MET A 266 0.77 -6.70 30.18
C MET A 266 1.20 -8.17 30.26
N GLU A 267 0.66 -9.02 29.38
CA GLU A 267 1.03 -10.45 29.26
C GLU A 267 2.27 -10.67 28.38
#